data_AF-G3MSS8-F1
#
_entry.id   AF-G3MSS8-F1
#
_cell.length_a   1.000
_cell.length_b   1.000
_cell.length_c   1.000
_cell.angle_alpha   90.00
_cell.angle_beta   90.00
_cell.angle_gamma   90.00
#
_symmetry.space_group_name_H-M   'P 1'
#
loop_
_entity.id
_entity.type
_entity.pdbx_description
1 polymer ?
#
loop_
_entity_poly.entity_id
_entity_poly.type
_entity_poly.pdbx_seq_one_letter_code
_entity_poly.pdbx_strand_id
1 'polypeptide(L)'
;MYQCLKFVDRFIRKDHKPGLGSTAGSGGLAGAGQVYHERQVKELCALHALNNLFQDGQAFTKGSLDDICHSLSPDHLVNPHKSMLGLGNYDVNVIMSALQLRGYEAIWFDKRKDPACIDLSKIVGFILNVPSEMKFGFLQFPLSRKHWIAVREVAGTFYNLDSKLEAPIAIGKPTHKASL
;
A
#
# COMPACT_ATOMS: atom_id res chain seq x y z
N MET A 1 19.37 -2.68 13.55
CA MET A 1 18.97 -2.08 12.26
C MET A 1 17.69 -2.79 11.81
N TYR A 2 16.56 -2.09 11.76
CA TYR A 2 15.23 -2.68 11.57
C TYR A 2 15.11 -3.40 10.21
N GLN A 3 14.98 -4.74 10.22
CA GLN A 3 14.92 -5.56 9.00
C GLN A 3 13.65 -5.25 8.18
N CYS A 4 12.55 -4.85 8.84
CA CYS A 4 11.36 -4.33 8.18
C CYS A 4 11.65 -3.01 7.47
N LEU A 5 12.23 -1.99 8.12
CA LEU A 5 12.45 -0.71 7.45
C LEU A 5 13.42 -0.76 6.25
N LYS A 6 14.24 -1.82 6.12
CA LYS A 6 14.98 -2.11 4.89
C LYS A 6 14.07 -2.34 3.68
N PHE A 7 12.83 -2.81 3.85
CA PHE A 7 11.86 -2.90 2.75
C PHE A 7 11.45 -1.50 2.30
N VAL A 8 11.11 -0.62 3.23
CA VAL A 8 10.75 0.78 2.94
C VAL A 8 11.92 1.44 2.21
N ASP A 9 13.13 1.28 2.75
CA ASP A 9 14.36 1.78 2.15
C ASP A 9 14.59 1.21 0.75
N ARG A 10 14.37 -0.10 0.53
CA ARG A 10 14.48 -0.75 -0.79
C ARG A 10 13.47 -0.20 -1.79
N PHE A 11 12.23 0.09 -1.36
CA PHE A 11 11.21 0.70 -2.22
C PHE A 11 11.52 2.19 -2.48
N ILE A 12 12.01 2.91 -1.48
CA ILE A 12 12.33 4.34 -1.58
C ILE A 12 13.57 4.62 -2.44
N ARG A 13 14.61 3.78 -2.32
CA ARG A 13 15.88 3.94 -3.05
C ARG A 13 15.83 3.41 -4.48
N LYS A 14 14.73 2.80 -4.92
CA LYS A 14 14.61 2.28 -6.28
C LYS A 14 14.32 3.42 -7.27
N ASP A 15 15.32 4.26 -7.49
CA ASP A 15 15.45 5.00 -8.74
C ASP A 15 15.71 3.98 -9.87
N HIS A 16 15.05 4.17 -11.01
CA HIS A 16 14.90 3.23 -12.14
C HIS A 16 16.07 2.24 -12.39
N LYS A 17 15.84 0.95 -12.09
CA LYS A 17 16.43 -0.19 -12.82
C LYS A 17 15.56 -1.45 -12.62
N PRO A 18 15.17 -2.18 -13.68
CA PRO A 18 14.44 -3.42 -13.56
C PRO A 18 15.40 -4.59 -13.27
N GLY A 19 14.91 -5.55 -12.47
CA GLY A 19 15.61 -6.81 -12.19
C GLY A 19 16.07 -6.96 -10.75
N LEU A 20 15.42 -7.83 -9.97
CA LEU A 20 15.88 -9.19 -9.72
C LEU A 20 14.96 -9.85 -8.67
N GLY A 21 14.62 -11.11 -8.90
CA GLY A 21 13.70 -11.88 -8.05
C GLY A 21 14.19 -12.04 -6.61
N SER A 22 13.25 -12.28 -5.71
CA SER A 22 13.55 -12.81 -4.37
C SER A 22 12.92 -14.19 -4.24
N THR A 23 13.81 -15.14 -3.97
CA THR A 23 13.54 -16.52 -3.62
C THR A 23 12.76 -16.58 -2.30
N ALA A 24 11.70 -17.39 -2.30
CA ALA A 24 10.91 -17.69 -1.13
C ALA A 24 11.71 -18.58 -0.18
N GLY A 25 11.94 -18.10 1.05
CA GLY A 25 12.37 -18.92 2.17
C GLY A 25 11.13 -19.47 2.88
N SER A 26 10.98 -20.80 2.84
CA SER A 26 10.00 -21.55 3.63
C SER A 26 10.43 -21.57 5.10
N GLY A 27 9.48 -21.36 6.02
CA GLY A 27 9.76 -21.47 7.45
C GLY A 27 8.57 -21.21 8.35
N GLY A 28 7.93 -22.30 8.79
CA GLY A 28 7.45 -22.44 10.17
C GLY A 28 6.03 -21.97 10.48
N LEU A 29 5.14 -22.96 10.69
CA LEU A 29 3.83 -22.83 11.28
C LEU A 29 3.90 -22.30 12.73
N ALA A 30 3.23 -21.17 13.01
CA ALA A 30 2.78 -20.82 14.35
C ALA A 30 1.57 -19.87 14.26
N GLY A 31 0.38 -20.42 14.56
CA GLY A 31 -0.88 -19.75 14.88
C GLY A 31 -1.22 -18.44 14.16
N ALA A 32 -1.88 -18.51 13.00
CA ALA A 32 -2.30 -17.30 12.28
C ALA A 32 -3.81 -17.35 12.00
N GLY A 33 -4.55 -16.41 12.61
CA GLY A 33 -5.74 -15.89 11.94
C GLY A 33 -5.29 -15.43 10.55
N GLN A 34 -5.98 -15.91 9.52
CA GLN A 34 -5.60 -15.70 8.12
C GLN A 34 -5.41 -14.19 7.86
N VAL A 35 -4.21 -13.77 7.47
CA VAL A 35 -3.92 -12.38 7.10
C VAL A 35 -4.88 -12.00 5.98
N TYR A 36 -5.69 -10.96 6.21
CA TYR A 36 -6.63 -10.50 5.21
C TYR A 36 -5.87 -9.92 4.01
N HIS A 37 -6.25 -10.36 2.81
CA HIS A 37 -5.67 -9.91 1.57
C HIS A 37 -6.70 -9.90 0.45
N GLU A 38 -6.98 -8.71 -0.05
CA GLU A 38 -7.78 -8.47 -1.23
C GLU A 38 -6.89 -8.26 -2.44
N ARG A 39 -7.16 -9.03 -3.48
CA ARG A 39 -6.50 -8.90 -4.78
C ARG A 39 -7.16 -7.83 -5.61
N GLN A 40 -6.34 -7.14 -6.39
CA GLN A 40 -6.80 -6.02 -7.20
C GLN A 40 -7.67 -6.49 -8.35
N VAL A 41 -8.78 -5.76 -8.53
CA VAL A 41 -9.61 -5.81 -9.73
C VAL A 41 -9.56 -4.44 -10.41
N LYS A 42 -9.28 -4.41 -11.72
CA LYS A 42 -9.22 -3.18 -12.54
C LYS A 42 -8.20 -2.15 -11.98
N GLU A 43 -8.58 -0.88 -11.89
CA GLU A 43 -7.74 0.23 -11.43
C GLU A 43 -8.00 0.62 -9.96
N LEU A 44 -8.49 -0.32 -9.15
CA LEU A 44 -8.91 -0.07 -7.76
C LEU A 44 -7.78 -0.29 -6.73
N CYS A 45 -6.51 -0.12 -7.11
CA CYS A 45 -5.39 -0.38 -6.21
C CYS A 45 -5.45 0.43 -4.90
N ALA A 46 -5.96 1.67 -4.92
CA ALA A 46 -6.15 2.45 -3.69
C ALA A 46 -7.19 1.83 -2.74
N LEU A 47 -8.31 1.32 -3.27
CA LEU A 47 -9.34 0.63 -2.50
C LEU A 47 -8.76 -0.59 -1.80
N HIS A 48 -8.07 -1.43 -2.56
CA HIS A 48 -7.50 -2.66 -2.03
C HIS A 48 -6.34 -2.39 -1.09
N ALA A 49 -5.52 -1.36 -1.34
CA ALA A 49 -4.50 -0.91 -0.39
C ALA A 49 -5.14 -0.47 0.93
N LEU A 50 -6.25 0.29 0.91
CA LEU A 50 -6.97 0.64 2.13
C LEU A 50 -7.55 -0.60 2.83
N ASN A 51 -8.30 -1.46 2.15
CA ASN A 51 -8.88 -2.66 2.76
C ASN A 51 -7.82 -3.60 3.34
N ASN A 52 -6.72 -3.80 2.61
CA ASN A 52 -5.56 -4.56 3.09
C ASN A 52 -4.91 -3.89 4.30
N LEU A 53 -4.75 -2.57 4.29
CA LEU A 53 -4.23 -1.84 5.43
C LEU A 53 -5.16 -1.98 6.63
N PHE A 54 -6.48 -1.96 6.47
CA PHE A 54 -7.42 -2.12 7.59
C PHE A 54 -7.65 -3.57 8.01
N GLN A 55 -7.14 -4.54 7.23
CA GLN A 55 -7.38 -5.96 7.42
C GLN A 55 -8.89 -6.31 7.41
N ASP A 56 -9.66 -5.60 6.59
CA ASP A 56 -11.11 -5.73 6.47
C ASP A 56 -11.58 -5.36 5.06
N GLY A 57 -12.27 -6.29 4.39
CA GLY A 57 -12.80 -6.10 3.04
C GLY A 57 -14.04 -5.21 2.96
N GLN A 58 -14.63 -4.86 4.09
CA GLN A 58 -15.74 -3.93 4.20
C GLN A 58 -15.30 -2.57 4.77
N ALA A 59 -14.00 -2.36 4.98
CA ALA A 59 -13.47 -1.08 5.44
C ALA A 59 -13.80 0.03 4.45
N PHE A 60 -13.65 -0.24 3.16
CA PHE A 60 -14.02 0.67 2.09
C PHE A 60 -14.65 -0.08 0.93
N THR A 61 -15.53 0.62 0.22
CA THR A 61 -16.10 0.18 -1.04
C THR A 61 -15.78 1.19 -2.13
N LYS A 62 -15.87 0.77 -3.39
CA LYS A 62 -15.77 1.70 -4.53
C LYS A 62 -16.73 2.89 -4.38
N GLY A 63 -17.97 2.64 -3.97
CA GLY A 63 -18.97 3.69 -3.73
C GLY A 63 -18.48 4.70 -2.70
N SER A 64 -18.00 4.24 -1.55
CA SER A 64 -17.49 5.14 -0.50
C SER A 64 -16.30 5.99 -0.97
N LEU A 65 -15.40 5.45 -1.81
CA LEU A 65 -14.29 6.23 -2.36
C LEU A 65 -14.76 7.20 -3.45
N ASP A 66 -15.76 6.81 -4.25
CA ASP A 66 -16.39 7.72 -5.20
C ASP A 66 -17.11 8.88 -4.49
N ASP A 67 -17.75 8.64 -3.35
CA ASP A 67 -18.39 9.70 -2.54
C ASP A 67 -17.37 10.70 -2.00
N ILE A 68 -16.19 10.21 -1.59
CA ILE A 68 -15.05 11.05 -1.21
C ILE A 68 -14.58 11.88 -2.40
N CYS A 69 -14.44 11.27 -3.59
CA CYS A 69 -14.08 12.01 -4.80
C CYS A 69 -15.06 13.17 -5.06
N HIS A 70 -16.37 12.94 -4.97
CA HIS A 70 -17.37 13.98 -5.17
C HIS A 70 -17.27 15.07 -4.09
N SER A 71 -17.08 14.68 -2.84
CA SER A 71 -16.94 15.62 -1.72
C SER A 71 -15.71 16.54 -1.87
N LEU A 72 -14.62 16.02 -2.44
CA LEU A 72 -13.40 16.79 -2.73
C LEU A 72 -13.55 17.73 -3.93
N SER A 73 -14.55 17.54 -4.79
CA SER A 73 -14.74 18.31 -6.02
C SER A 73 -16.23 18.36 -6.41
N PRO A 74 -17.08 19.03 -5.62
CA PRO A 74 -18.54 18.98 -5.78
C PRO A 74 -19.02 19.64 -7.09
N ASP A 75 -18.29 20.65 -7.57
CA ASP A 75 -18.68 21.45 -8.74
C ASP A 75 -18.12 20.90 -10.07
N HIS A 76 -17.44 19.75 -10.06
CA HIS A 76 -16.78 19.19 -11.23
C HIS A 76 -17.55 18.01 -11.82
N LEU A 77 -18.10 18.20 -13.03
CA LEU A 77 -18.71 17.12 -13.84
C LEU A 77 -17.72 16.01 -14.20
N VAL A 78 -16.43 16.38 -14.37
CA VAL A 78 -15.31 15.44 -14.54
C VAL A 78 -14.47 15.49 -13.28
N ASN A 79 -14.51 14.43 -12.49
CA ASN A 79 -13.83 14.40 -11.21
C ASN A 79 -12.30 14.20 -11.40
N PRO A 80 -11.45 15.11 -10.91
CA PRO A 80 -10.00 15.03 -11.09
C PRO A 80 -9.33 13.93 -10.25
N HIS A 81 -10.03 13.39 -9.25
CA HIS A 81 -9.49 12.44 -8.28
C HIS A 81 -9.71 10.97 -8.65
N LYS A 82 -10.27 10.69 -9.85
CA LYS A 82 -10.48 9.35 -10.39
C LYS A 82 -10.41 9.34 -11.92
N SER A 83 -10.22 8.18 -12.52
CA SER A 83 -10.30 8.00 -13.99
C SER A 83 -11.65 8.52 -14.52
N MET A 84 -11.66 9.23 -15.66
CA MET A 84 -12.87 9.87 -16.22
C MET A 84 -14.03 8.89 -16.46
N LEU A 85 -13.73 7.61 -16.71
CA LEU A 85 -14.73 6.54 -16.88
C LEU A 85 -15.21 5.92 -15.55
N GLY A 86 -14.80 6.48 -14.40
CA GLY A 86 -15.21 5.99 -13.08
C GLY A 86 -14.68 4.60 -12.72
N LEU A 87 -13.59 4.15 -13.35
CA LEU A 87 -13.03 2.80 -13.20
C LEU A 87 -12.10 2.64 -11.98
N GLY A 88 -11.82 3.72 -11.25
CA GLY A 88 -10.87 3.76 -10.13
C GLY A 88 -9.78 4.80 -10.34
N ASN A 89 -8.53 4.42 -10.08
CA ASN A 89 -7.33 5.27 -10.15
C ASN A 89 -7.39 6.47 -9.20
N TYR A 90 -7.76 6.20 -7.95
CA TYR A 90 -7.88 7.21 -6.92
C TYR A 90 -6.51 7.82 -6.57
N ASP A 91 -6.49 9.14 -6.44
CA ASP A 91 -5.28 9.86 -6.04
C ASP A 91 -5.05 9.83 -4.51
N VAL A 92 -3.99 10.51 -4.08
CA VAL A 92 -3.62 10.54 -2.66
C VAL A 92 -4.63 11.27 -1.78
N ASN A 93 -5.35 12.27 -2.30
CA ASN A 93 -6.30 13.05 -1.51
C ASN A 93 -7.50 12.19 -1.11
N VAL A 94 -7.92 11.28 -1.98
CA VAL A 94 -8.96 10.29 -1.68
C VAL A 94 -8.50 9.37 -0.55
N ILE A 95 -7.25 8.88 -0.60
CA ILE A 95 -6.68 8.02 0.44
C ILE A 95 -6.58 8.78 1.78
N MET A 96 -6.08 10.02 1.77
CA MET A 96 -5.97 10.85 2.97
C MET A 96 -7.33 11.11 3.60
N SER A 97 -8.33 11.45 2.80
CA SER A 97 -9.70 11.69 3.27
C SER A 97 -10.33 10.41 3.82
N ALA A 98 -10.13 9.27 3.16
CA ALA A 98 -10.61 7.97 3.62
C ALA A 98 -10.03 7.59 4.99
N LEU A 99 -8.73 7.84 5.20
CA LEU A 99 -8.07 7.63 6.49
C LEU A 99 -8.63 8.56 7.57
N GLN A 100 -8.83 9.84 7.23
CA GLN A 100 -9.37 10.84 8.16
C GLN A 100 -10.79 10.49 8.62
N LEU A 101 -11.64 10.00 7.72
CA LEU A 101 -13.00 9.51 8.04
C LEU A 101 -12.99 8.33 9.02
N ARG A 102 -11.89 7.58 9.10
CA ARG A 102 -11.69 6.48 10.04
C ARG A 102 -10.89 6.89 11.30
N GLY A 103 -10.61 8.19 11.48
CA GLY A 103 -9.87 8.70 12.63
C GLY A 103 -8.35 8.53 12.55
N TYR A 104 -7.80 8.34 11.34
CA TYR A 104 -6.35 8.21 11.11
C TYR A 104 -5.81 9.39 10.31
N GLU A 105 -4.52 9.66 10.47
CA GLU A 105 -3.79 10.67 9.70
C GLU A 105 -2.75 10.02 8.81
N ALA A 106 -2.63 10.50 7.57
CA ALA A 106 -1.55 10.13 6.66
C ALA A 106 -0.37 11.10 6.81
N ILE A 107 0.77 10.59 7.25
CA ILE A 107 1.99 11.38 7.39
C ILE A 107 2.93 11.07 6.23
N TRP A 108 3.33 12.11 5.50
CA TRP A 108 4.33 12.00 4.44
C TRP A 108 5.72 11.75 5.03
N PHE A 109 6.32 10.62 4.69
CA PHE A 109 7.70 10.35 5.07
C PHE A 109 8.69 11.01 4.10
N ASP A 110 9.58 11.84 4.63
CA ASP A 110 10.68 12.42 3.86
C ASP A 110 11.74 11.35 3.57
N LYS A 111 11.85 10.95 2.30
CA LYS A 111 12.79 9.91 1.85
C LYS A 111 14.26 10.18 2.15
N ARG A 112 14.62 11.42 2.47
CA ARG A 112 15.99 11.81 2.82
C ARG A 112 16.35 11.48 4.27
N LYS A 113 15.36 11.17 5.11
CA LYS A 113 15.56 10.77 6.51
C LYS A 113 15.83 9.28 6.61
N ASP A 114 16.63 8.88 7.59
CA ASP A 114 16.80 7.47 7.94
C ASP A 114 15.45 6.91 8.44
N PRO A 115 14.86 5.89 7.79
CA PRO A 115 13.62 5.27 8.24
C PRO A 115 13.66 4.78 9.70
N ALA A 116 14.85 4.54 10.26
CA ALA A 116 15.01 4.18 11.68
C ALA A 116 14.48 5.23 12.68
N CYS A 117 14.16 6.44 12.21
CA CYS A 117 13.49 7.47 13.03
C CYS A 117 11.98 7.25 13.20
N ILE A 118 11.38 6.32 12.46
CA ILE A 118 9.95 6.01 12.55
C ILE A 118 9.69 5.16 13.80
N ASP A 119 8.85 5.68 14.69
CA ASP A 119 8.35 4.94 15.84
C ASP A 119 7.20 4.01 15.41
N LEU A 120 7.54 2.76 15.08
CA LEU A 120 6.59 1.76 14.59
C LEU A 120 5.43 1.49 15.56
N SER A 121 5.58 1.76 16.86
CA SER A 121 4.50 1.57 17.85
C SER A 121 3.31 2.50 17.63
N LYS A 122 3.52 3.62 16.94
CA LYS A 122 2.48 4.62 16.62
C LYS A 122 1.96 4.48 15.19
N ILE A 123 2.51 3.55 14.40
CA ILE A 123 2.22 3.40 12.99
C ILE A 123 1.35 2.16 12.77
N VAL A 124 0.16 2.39 12.24
CA VAL A 124 -0.78 1.32 11.86
C VAL A 124 -0.26 0.52 10.68
N GLY A 125 0.38 1.20 9.72
CA GLY A 125 1.01 0.63 8.55
C GLY A 125 1.43 1.72 7.58
N PHE A 126 1.88 1.30 6.40
CA PHE A 126 2.40 2.17 5.36
C PHE A 126 1.57 2.03 4.09
N ILE A 127 1.37 3.15 3.40
CA ILE A 127 0.86 3.20 2.03
C ILE A 127 1.97 3.72 1.14
N LEU A 128 2.33 2.96 0.12
CA LEU A 128 3.39 3.29 -0.82
C LEU A 128 2.77 3.61 -2.19
N ASN A 129 3.26 4.67 -2.83
CA ASN A 129 2.98 4.95 -4.24
C ASN A 129 4.19 4.55 -5.07
N VAL A 130 4.09 3.45 -5.81
CA VAL A 130 5.20 2.91 -6.60
C VAL A 130 4.90 2.98 -8.10
N PRO A 131 5.92 3.16 -8.95
CA PRO A 131 5.75 2.95 -10.38
C PRO A 131 5.40 1.49 -10.65
N SER A 132 4.41 1.28 -11.52
CA SER A 132 3.97 -0.02 -11.99
C SER A 132 3.96 -0.04 -13.51
N GLU A 133 4.69 -1.00 -14.06
CA GLU A 133 4.67 -1.29 -15.49
C GLU A 133 3.33 -1.94 -15.88
N MET A 134 2.83 -1.58 -17.05
CA MET A 134 1.71 -2.28 -17.68
C MET A 134 2.25 -3.37 -18.59
N LYS A 135 1.85 -4.61 -18.33
CA LYS A 135 2.12 -5.75 -19.21
C LYS A 135 0.85 -6.10 -19.95
N PHE A 136 0.86 -6.04 -21.29
CA PHE A 136 -0.24 -6.54 -22.11
C PHE A 136 0.30 -7.65 -23.03
N GLY A 137 0.10 -8.90 -22.61
CA GLY A 137 0.72 -10.05 -23.28
C GLY A 137 2.25 -9.98 -23.25
N PHE A 138 2.88 -10.13 -24.41
CA PHE A 138 4.33 -10.02 -24.59
C PHE A 138 4.83 -8.57 -24.74
N LEU A 139 3.93 -7.60 -24.85
CA LEU A 139 4.29 -6.20 -25.08
C LEU A 139 4.37 -5.43 -23.75
N GLN A 140 5.56 -4.95 -23.43
CA GLN A 140 5.78 -4.00 -22.34
C GLN A 140 5.60 -2.59 -22.89
N PHE A 141 4.57 -1.89 -22.43
CA PHE A 141 4.40 -0.50 -22.78
C PHE A 141 5.24 0.37 -21.83
N PRO A 142 6.00 1.36 -22.33
CA PRO A 142 6.83 2.25 -21.51
C PRO A 142 6.01 3.25 -20.67
N LEU A 143 4.71 3.01 -20.49
CA LEU A 143 3.86 3.83 -19.63
C LEU A 143 3.89 3.29 -18.20
N SER A 144 4.63 3.96 -17.34
CA SER A 144 4.60 3.73 -15.89
C SER A 144 3.35 4.36 -15.30
N ARG A 145 2.53 3.55 -14.61
CA ARG A 145 1.40 4.04 -13.83
C ARG A 145 1.71 3.99 -12.35
N LYS A 146 1.12 4.89 -11.58
CA LYS A 146 1.18 4.85 -10.12
C LYS A 146 0.39 3.64 -9.59
N HIS A 147 0.90 3.01 -8.55
CA HIS A 147 0.27 1.87 -7.89
C HIS A 147 0.38 2.00 -6.38
N TRP A 148 -0.74 1.82 -5.71
CA TRP A 148 -0.83 1.90 -4.25
C TRP A 148 -0.63 0.53 -3.63
N ILE A 149 0.29 0.44 -2.68
CA ILE A 149 0.59 -0.79 -1.93
C ILE A 149 0.43 -0.52 -0.44
N ALA A 150 -0.18 -1.46 0.28
CA ALA A 150 -0.20 -1.46 1.73
C ALA A 150 0.87 -2.37 2.31
N VAL A 151 1.47 -1.92 3.42
CA VAL A 151 2.31 -2.75 4.28
C VAL A 151 1.83 -2.60 5.71
N ARG A 152 1.53 -3.71 6.37
CA ARG A 152 0.99 -3.71 7.74
C ARG A 152 1.57 -4.83 8.58
N GLU A 153 1.74 -4.52 9.86
CA GLU A 153 1.97 -5.52 10.90
C GLU A 153 0.66 -6.23 11.28
N VAL A 154 0.66 -7.55 11.18
CA VAL A 154 -0.42 -8.44 11.61
C VAL A 154 0.20 -9.52 12.48
N ALA A 155 -0.30 -9.65 13.71
CA ALA A 155 0.19 -10.63 14.69
C ALA A 155 1.74 -10.63 14.86
N GLY A 156 2.35 -9.44 14.96
CA GLY A 156 3.79 -9.32 15.21
C GLY A 156 4.68 -9.41 13.96
N THR A 157 4.10 -9.53 12.76
CA THR A 157 4.84 -9.66 11.50
C THR A 157 4.35 -8.65 10.47
N PHE A 158 5.26 -7.92 9.84
CA PHE A 158 4.94 -7.06 8.70
C PHE A 158 4.77 -7.88 7.43
N TYR A 159 3.74 -7.55 6.66
CA TYR A 159 3.45 -8.16 5.37
C TYR A 159 3.41 -7.13 4.25
N ASN A 160 3.95 -7.49 3.10
CA ASN A 160 3.66 -6.82 1.84
C ASN A 160 2.28 -7.28 1.37
N LEU A 161 1.34 -6.35 1.37
CA LEU A 161 -0.05 -6.58 1.00
C LEU A 161 -0.39 -5.91 -0.34
N ASP A 162 0.59 -5.88 -1.25
CA ASP A 162 0.34 -5.50 -2.64
C ASP A 162 -0.80 -6.37 -3.21
N SER A 163 -1.85 -5.70 -3.66
CA SER A 163 -3.05 -6.31 -4.23
C SER A 163 -2.78 -7.07 -5.54
N LYS A 164 -1.60 -6.89 -6.16
CA LYS A 164 -1.17 -7.66 -7.34
C LYS A 164 -0.54 -9.01 -7.00
N LEU A 165 -0.22 -9.27 -5.74
CA LEU A 165 0.30 -10.56 -5.30
C LEU A 165 -0.81 -11.62 -5.28
N GLU A 166 -0.42 -12.89 -5.40
CA GLU A 166 -1.35 -14.02 -5.19
C GLU A 166 -1.68 -14.21 -3.70
N ALA A 167 -0.76 -13.84 -2.81
CA ALA A 167 -0.92 -13.92 -1.36
C ALA A 167 0.02 -12.91 -0.64
N PRO A 168 -0.24 -12.57 0.64
CA PRO A 168 0.66 -11.76 1.45
C PRO A 168 2.08 -12.32 1.51
N ILE A 169 3.08 -11.46 1.33
CA ILE A 169 4.49 -11.84 1.51
C ILE A 169 4.97 -11.31 2.84
N ALA A 170 5.34 -12.20 3.76
CA ALA A 170 5.96 -11.82 5.02
C ALA A 170 7.29 -11.10 4.78
N ILE A 171 7.48 -9.98 5.47
CA ILE A 171 8.70 -9.18 5.39
C ILE A 171 9.57 -9.42 6.64
N GLY A 172 8.95 -9.54 7.81
CA GLY A 172 9.62 -9.81 9.08
C GLY A 172 9.00 -9.09 10.27
N LYS A 173 9.57 -9.29 11.46
CA LYS A 173 9.09 -8.69 12.72
C LYS A 173 9.60 -7.25 12.89
N PRO A 174 8.87 -6.38 13.63
CA PRO A 174 9.44 -5.14 14.15
C PRO A 174 10.54 -5.49 15.14
N THR A 175 11.81 -5.39 14.76
CA THR A 175 12.90 -5.61 15.72
C THR A 175 13.03 -4.38 16.62
N HIS A 176 12.61 -4.47 17.88
CA HIS A 176 12.82 -3.42 18.88
C HIS A 176 14.29 -2.96 18.92
N LYS A 177 14.53 -1.65 19.06
CA LYS A 177 15.80 -1.17 19.64
C LYS A 177 15.93 -1.83 21.02
N ALA A 178 16.96 -2.66 21.19
CA ALA A 178 17.47 -2.91 22.54
C ALA A 178 17.80 -1.53 23.12
N SER A 179 17.14 -1.18 24.22
CA SER A 179 17.47 0.03 24.97
C SER A 179 18.92 -0.15 25.44
N LEU A 180 19.77 0.81 25.08
CA LEU A 180 21.07 1.00 25.73
C LEU A 180 20.83 1.61 27.10
#